data_AF-A0A2M9E0L1-F1
#
_entry.id   AF-A0A2M9E0L1-F1
#
_cell.length_a   1.000
_cell.length_b   1.000
_cell.length_c   1.000
_cell.angle_alpha   90.00
_cell.angle_beta   90.00
_cell.angle_gamma   90.00
#
_symmetry.space_group_name_H-M   'P 1'
#
loop_
_entity.id
_entity.type
_entity.pdbx_description
1 polymer ?
#
loop_
_entity_poly.entity_id
_entity_poly.type
_entity_poly.pdbx_seq_one_letter_code
_entity_poly.pdbx_strand_id
1 'polypeptide(L)'
;MKLHSTLLAASIALTLAACGGAEAPSQAPTAAAPAAPAATEAAPAETAAAQAGECAFNLESNDAMQYNAKNIDVPASCTQFTIHLKHVGSMPVAAMGHNVVIAKAADAASVAADGAAVKPDHVKEGDARVIAKSNMIGGGESTSVTFDVAKIAEGGYNFFCTFPGHLAMMNGTLTVK
;
A
#
# COMPACT_ATOMS: atom_id res chain seq x y z
N MET A 1 30.78 -24.78 -38.04
CA MET A 1 30.08 -26.08 -38.07
C MET A 1 29.58 -26.36 -36.66
N LYS A 2 28.30 -26.51 -36.30
CA LYS A 2 27.01 -26.56 -37.00
C LYS A 2 25.97 -25.88 -36.07
N LEU A 3 25.19 -24.97 -36.62
CA LEU A 3 23.93 -24.44 -36.07
C LEU A 3 22.88 -25.55 -36.04
N HIS A 4 22.04 -25.61 -35.00
CA HIS A 4 20.67 -26.13 -35.14
C HIS A 4 19.70 -25.28 -34.33
N SER A 5 18.96 -24.46 -35.08
CA SER A 5 17.77 -23.73 -34.70
C SER A 5 16.56 -24.59 -35.06
N THR A 6 15.63 -24.80 -34.12
CA THR A 6 14.32 -25.39 -34.39
C THR A 6 13.25 -24.54 -33.74
N LEU A 7 12.71 -23.64 -34.56
CA LEU A 7 11.39 -23.03 -34.40
C LEU A 7 10.33 -24.13 -34.50
N LEU A 8 9.37 -24.17 -33.57
CA LEU A 8 8.08 -24.82 -33.79
C LEU A 8 6.97 -23.88 -33.31
N ALA A 9 6.34 -23.21 -34.27
CA ALA A 9 5.12 -22.44 -34.09
C ALA A 9 3.93 -23.40 -34.16
N ALA A 10 3.00 -23.30 -33.21
CA ALA A 10 1.71 -23.97 -33.27
C ALA A 10 0.61 -22.94 -32.94
N SER A 11 0.05 -22.38 -34.00
CA SER A 11 -1.16 -21.55 -33.98
C SER A 11 -2.38 -22.47 -34.03
N ILE A 12 -3.32 -22.33 -33.09
CA ILE A 12 -4.66 -22.93 -33.17
C ILE A 12 -5.68 -21.81 -32.98
N ALA A 13 -6.36 -21.47 -34.06
CA ALA A 13 -7.61 -20.71 -34.07
C ALA A 13 -8.67 -21.58 -34.75
N LEU A 14 -9.80 -21.83 -34.10
CA LEU A 14 -11.01 -22.35 -34.76
C LEU A 14 -12.30 -22.07 -33.95
N THR A 15 -12.97 -20.99 -34.38
CA THR A 15 -14.42 -20.77 -34.62
C THR A 15 -15.54 -21.48 -33.84
N LEU A 16 -16.40 -20.64 -33.26
CA LEU A 16 -17.87 -20.44 -33.50
C LEU A 16 -18.85 -21.64 -33.58
N ALA A 17 -19.85 -21.67 -32.67
CA ALA A 17 -21.25 -22.10 -32.84
C ALA A 17 -21.99 -22.00 -31.47
N ALA A 18 -23.32 -21.95 -31.29
CA ALA A 18 -24.46 -21.23 -31.89
C ALA A 18 -25.71 -21.57 -31.01
N CYS A 19 -26.70 -20.67 -30.99
CA CYS A 19 -28.16 -20.86 -30.75
C CYS A 19 -28.82 -21.08 -29.36
N GLY A 20 -29.79 -20.18 -29.09
CA GLY A 20 -31.15 -20.47 -28.56
C GLY A 20 -31.42 -20.01 -27.13
N GLY A 21 -32.44 -19.22 -26.77
CA GLY A 21 -33.58 -18.58 -27.46
C GLY A 21 -34.57 -18.02 -26.40
N ALA A 22 -35.37 -17.00 -26.82
CA ALA A 22 -36.62 -16.46 -26.21
C ALA A 22 -36.53 -15.81 -24.80
N GLU A 23 -37.20 -14.72 -24.43
CA GLU A 23 -38.41 -14.04 -24.94
C GLU A 23 -38.45 -12.59 -24.38
N ALA A 24 -39.14 -11.69 -25.07
CA ALA A 24 -39.37 -10.29 -24.68
C ALA A 24 -40.69 -10.09 -23.89
N PRO A 25 -40.92 -8.91 -23.31
CA PRO A 25 -41.95 -8.03 -23.88
C PRO A 25 -41.46 -6.57 -23.99
N SER A 26 -41.64 -5.91 -25.15
CA SER A 26 -42.81 -5.08 -25.56
C SER A 26 -42.89 -3.72 -24.82
N GLN A 27 -42.23 -2.68 -25.36
CA GLN A 27 -42.80 -1.51 -26.08
C GLN A 27 -43.38 -0.36 -25.21
N ALA A 28 -42.58 0.73 -25.12
CA ALA A 28 -42.82 2.18 -25.41
C ALA A 28 -44.27 2.75 -25.46
N PRO A 29 -44.54 4.10 -25.34
CA PRO A 29 -43.66 5.23 -25.72
C PRO A 29 -43.73 6.57 -24.93
N THR A 30 -42.69 7.39 -25.16
CA THR A 30 -42.60 8.85 -25.37
C THR A 30 -43.46 9.86 -24.58
N ALA A 31 -42.78 10.81 -23.89
CA ALA A 31 -43.10 12.24 -23.96
C ALA A 31 -41.94 13.13 -23.45
N ALA A 32 -41.56 14.09 -24.30
CA ALA A 32 -40.91 15.40 -24.14
C ALA A 32 -40.24 15.83 -22.80
N ALA A 33 -39.04 16.40 -22.96
CA ALA A 33 -38.27 17.18 -21.99
C ALA A 33 -39.00 18.48 -21.54
N PRO A 34 -38.61 19.13 -20.42
CA PRO A 34 -37.46 20.04 -20.48
C PRO A 34 -36.60 20.17 -19.19
N ALA A 35 -35.49 20.88 -19.37
CA ALA A 35 -34.70 21.66 -18.40
C ALA A 35 -33.72 20.93 -17.45
N ALA A 36 -32.44 21.27 -17.64
CA ALA A 36 -31.33 21.05 -16.71
C ALA A 36 -31.51 21.85 -15.40
N PRO A 37 -30.79 21.44 -14.34
CA PRO A 37 -29.66 22.29 -13.97
C PRO A 37 -28.34 21.53 -13.80
N ALA A 38 -27.30 22.33 -13.74
CA ALA A 38 -25.89 21.98 -13.79
C ALA A 38 -25.37 21.19 -12.57
N ALA A 39 -24.28 20.47 -12.85
CA ALA A 39 -23.12 20.20 -12.01
C ALA A 39 -23.33 19.59 -10.61
N THR A 40 -22.83 18.36 -10.44
CA THR A 40 -21.91 18.06 -9.35
C THR A 40 -20.88 17.07 -9.86
N GLU A 41 -19.70 17.63 -10.13
CA GLU A 41 -18.44 16.95 -10.32
C GLU A 41 -18.18 16.06 -9.09
N ALA A 42 -18.08 14.74 -9.31
CA ALA A 42 -17.70 13.80 -8.27
C ALA A 42 -16.21 14.01 -7.98
N ALA A 43 -15.92 14.82 -6.96
CA ALA A 43 -14.59 14.94 -6.38
C ALA A 43 -14.14 13.58 -5.83
N PRO A 44 -12.85 13.22 -5.94
CA PRO A 44 -12.33 11.97 -5.41
C PRO A 44 -12.52 11.94 -3.90
N ALA A 45 -12.97 10.78 -3.40
CA ALA A 45 -13.06 10.51 -1.97
C ALA A 45 -11.65 10.56 -1.37
N GLU A 46 -11.36 11.67 -0.70
CA GLU A 46 -10.22 11.80 0.20
C GLU A 46 -10.41 10.74 1.30
N THR A 47 -9.55 9.73 1.28
CA THR A 47 -9.59 8.65 2.26
C THR A 47 -9.10 9.24 3.58
N ALA A 48 -10.03 9.75 4.39
CA ALA A 48 -9.74 10.20 5.73
C ALA A 48 -9.16 9.03 6.53
N ALA A 49 -7.86 9.10 6.83
CA ALA A 49 -7.23 8.15 7.75
C ALA A 49 -8.00 8.17 9.08
N ALA A 50 -8.45 7.01 9.52
CA ALA A 50 -9.13 6.87 10.80
C ALA A 50 -8.18 7.32 11.92
N GLN A 51 -8.53 8.35 12.68
CA GLN A 51 -7.71 8.85 13.78
C GLN A 51 -7.67 7.80 14.91
N ALA A 52 -6.50 7.29 15.25
CA ALA A 52 -6.27 6.74 16.59
C ALA A 52 -6.06 7.94 17.55
N GLY A 53 -6.14 7.74 18.87
CA GLY A 53 -6.06 8.83 19.85
C GLY A 53 -4.83 9.74 19.70
N GLU A 54 -4.74 10.85 20.43
CA GLU A 54 -3.76 11.94 20.19
C GLU A 54 -2.30 11.48 19.93
N CYS A 55 -1.86 10.35 20.50
CA CYS A 55 -0.52 9.79 20.31
C CYS A 55 -0.47 8.51 19.45
N ALA A 56 -1.37 8.37 18.48
CA ALA A 56 -1.37 7.25 17.56
C ALA A 56 -1.91 7.61 16.17
N PHE A 57 -1.56 6.80 15.17
CA PHE A 57 -2.02 6.94 13.80
C PHE A 57 -2.43 5.59 13.21
N ASN A 58 -3.59 5.51 12.56
CA ASN A 58 -3.96 4.31 11.79
C ASN A 58 -3.48 4.46 10.34
N LEU A 59 -2.47 3.67 9.99
CA LEU A 59 -1.91 3.56 8.66
C LEU A 59 -2.52 2.34 7.96
N GLU A 60 -2.98 2.52 6.73
CA GLU A 60 -3.45 1.42 5.89
C GLU A 60 -2.45 1.16 4.76
N SER A 61 -2.27 -0.12 4.43
CA SER A 61 -1.53 -0.57 3.25
C SER A 61 -2.40 -1.48 2.37
N ASN A 62 -2.15 -1.51 1.05
CA ASN A 62 -3.00 -2.25 0.10
C ASN A 62 -2.21 -3.08 -0.93
N ASP A 63 -2.92 -3.92 -1.69
CA ASP A 63 -2.34 -4.79 -2.72
C ASP A 63 -1.66 -4.01 -3.89
N ALA A 64 -1.80 -2.68 -3.94
CA ALA A 64 -1.19 -1.79 -4.92
C ALA A 64 0.13 -1.15 -4.44
N MET A 65 0.71 -1.65 -3.34
CA MET A 65 1.93 -1.12 -2.72
C MET A 65 1.83 0.36 -2.35
N GLN A 66 0.74 0.74 -1.68
CA GLN A 66 0.51 2.10 -1.21
C GLN A 66 0.23 2.11 0.28
N TYR A 67 0.76 3.13 0.96
CA TYR A 67 0.18 3.60 2.21
C TYR A 67 -0.87 4.68 1.92
N ASN A 68 -1.89 4.77 2.78
CA ASN A 68 -2.90 5.83 2.71
C ASN A 68 -2.40 7.22 3.17
N ALA A 69 -1.18 7.32 3.68
CA ALA A 69 -0.58 8.58 4.13
C ALA A 69 0.84 8.77 3.56
N LYS A 70 1.20 10.03 3.26
CA LYS A 70 2.55 10.45 2.87
C LYS A 70 3.28 11.24 3.95
N ASN A 71 2.57 11.70 4.97
CA ASN A 71 3.11 12.32 6.17
C ASN A 71 2.28 11.86 7.37
N ILE A 72 2.93 11.65 8.51
CA ILE A 72 2.30 11.46 9.81
C ILE A 72 2.84 12.55 10.74
N ASP A 73 1.93 13.37 11.26
CA ASP A 73 2.26 14.37 12.27
C ASP A 73 2.24 13.72 13.66
N VAL A 74 3.32 13.89 14.40
CA VAL A 74 3.52 13.33 15.74
C VAL A 74 3.51 14.48 16.75
N PRO A 75 2.51 14.59 17.64
CA PRO A 75 2.49 15.67 18.61
C PRO A 75 3.69 15.63 19.55
N ALA A 76 4.36 16.76 19.74
CA ALA A 76 5.52 16.90 20.61
C ALA A 76 5.19 16.66 22.08
N SER A 77 3.91 16.73 22.46
CA SER A 77 3.41 16.37 23.79
C SER A 77 3.47 14.87 24.08
N CYS A 78 3.54 14.02 23.05
CA CYS A 78 3.57 12.58 23.21
C CYS A 78 4.97 12.12 23.66
N THR A 79 5.04 11.31 24.71
CA THR A 79 6.29 10.61 25.07
C THR A 79 6.55 9.43 24.13
N GLN A 80 5.48 8.68 23.83
CA GLN A 80 5.48 7.58 22.87
C GLN A 80 4.39 7.81 21.83
N PHE A 81 4.65 7.37 20.61
CA PHE A 81 3.70 7.41 19.51
C PHE A 81 3.56 6.01 18.91
N THR A 82 2.34 5.64 18.52
CA THR A 82 2.06 4.32 17.94
C THR A 82 1.48 4.43 16.54
N ILE A 83 2.06 3.70 15.59
CA ILE A 83 1.46 3.50 14.27
C ILE A 83 0.77 2.13 14.28
N HIS A 84 -0.53 2.11 14.04
CA HIS A 84 -1.29 0.89 13.80
C HIS A 84 -1.33 0.64 12.29
N LEU A 85 -0.68 -0.42 11.83
CA LEU A 85 -0.70 -0.80 10.42
C LEU A 85 -1.80 -1.84 10.19
N LYS A 86 -2.65 -1.62 9.19
CA LYS A 86 -3.59 -2.61 8.67
C LYS A 86 -3.38 -2.84 7.18
N HIS A 87 -3.31 -4.09 6.76
CA HIS A 87 -3.29 -4.43 5.36
C HIS A 87 -4.74 -4.65 4.87
N VAL A 88 -5.28 -3.72 4.09
CA VAL A 88 -6.69 -3.75 3.63
C VAL A 88 -6.92 -4.58 2.36
N GLY A 89 -5.85 -5.02 1.71
CA GLY A 89 -5.89 -5.98 0.61
C GLY A 89 -6.11 -7.43 1.03
N SER A 90 -5.86 -8.36 0.10
CA SER A 90 -6.16 -9.79 0.24
C SER A 90 -4.96 -10.70 -0.06
N MET A 91 -3.86 -10.16 -0.58
CA MET A 91 -2.71 -10.98 -0.95
C MET A 91 -1.93 -11.49 0.27
N PRO A 92 -1.36 -12.71 0.21
CA PRO A 92 -0.63 -13.29 1.33
C PRO A 92 0.69 -12.55 1.61
N VAL A 93 1.13 -12.56 2.86
CA VAL A 93 2.35 -11.88 3.35
C VAL A 93 3.63 -12.20 2.57
N ALA A 94 3.74 -13.42 2.02
CA ALA A 94 4.90 -13.82 1.24
C ALA A 94 4.99 -13.16 -0.16
N ALA A 95 3.87 -12.67 -0.68
CA ALA A 95 3.77 -12.05 -2.00
C ALA A 95 3.58 -10.53 -1.94
N MET A 96 2.83 -10.05 -0.95
CA MET A 96 2.50 -8.64 -0.76
C MET A 96 2.58 -8.27 0.72
N GLY A 97 3.68 -8.65 1.36
CA GLY A 97 3.90 -8.32 2.76
C GLY A 97 4.17 -6.83 2.93
N HIS A 98 3.56 -6.23 3.95
CA HIS A 98 3.84 -4.86 4.35
C HIS A 98 4.20 -4.78 5.83
N ASN A 99 5.22 -3.99 6.15
CA ASN A 99 5.61 -3.61 7.51
C ASN A 99 5.70 -2.09 7.59
N VAL A 100 6.04 -1.56 8.75
CA VAL A 100 6.49 -0.16 8.91
C VAL A 100 7.85 -0.18 9.59
N VAL A 101 8.83 0.49 9.00
CA VAL A 101 10.17 0.70 9.55
C VAL A 101 10.41 2.20 9.65
N ILE A 102 10.97 2.64 10.78
CA ILE A 102 11.26 4.05 11.06
C ILE A 102 12.78 4.24 11.14
N ALA A 103 13.30 5.14 10.31
CA ALA A 103 14.72 5.51 10.29
C ALA A 103 14.87 6.93 9.71
N LYS A 104 16.10 7.45 9.68
CA LYS A 104 16.41 8.68 8.96
C LYS A 104 16.15 8.50 7.47
N ALA A 105 15.67 9.55 6.81
CA ALA A 105 15.40 9.53 5.38
C ALA A 105 16.64 9.14 4.55
N ALA A 106 17.82 9.61 4.96
CA ALA A 106 19.10 9.30 4.30
C ALA A 106 19.49 7.81 4.40
N ASP A 107 19.01 7.10 5.42
CA ASP A 107 19.38 5.71 5.69
C ASP A 107 18.40 4.70 5.07
N ALA A 108 17.18 5.12 4.74
CA ALA A 108 16.08 4.23 4.34
C ALA A 108 16.45 3.26 3.21
N ALA A 109 17.13 3.73 2.16
CA ALA A 109 17.57 2.89 1.05
C ALA A 109 18.56 1.80 1.48
N SER A 110 19.51 2.15 2.35
CA SER A 110 20.52 1.20 2.84
C SER A 110 19.93 0.19 3.82
N VAL A 111 18.99 0.61 4.68
CA VAL A 111 18.23 -0.28 5.57
C VAL A 111 17.42 -1.30 4.76
N ALA A 112 16.69 -0.86 3.73
CA ALA A 112 15.90 -1.76 2.89
C ALA A 112 16.79 -2.73 2.10
N ALA A 113 17.92 -2.26 1.56
CA ALA A 113 18.87 -3.10 0.84
C ALA A 113 19.47 -4.20 1.74
N ASP A 114 19.92 -3.84 2.94
CA ASP A 114 20.51 -4.80 3.89
C ASP A 114 19.47 -5.78 4.44
N GLY A 115 18.20 -5.38 4.50
CA GLY A 115 17.07 -6.20 4.93
C GLY A 115 16.48 -7.11 3.85
N ALA A 116 16.78 -6.90 2.57
CA ALA A 116 16.05 -7.51 1.46
C ALA A 116 15.97 -9.06 1.53
N ALA A 117 17.05 -9.72 1.94
CA ALA A 117 17.10 -11.18 2.07
C ALA A 117 16.71 -11.70 3.47
N VAL A 118 16.49 -10.81 4.44
CA VAL A 118 16.19 -11.19 5.83
C VAL A 118 14.70 -11.51 5.96
N LYS A 119 14.37 -12.57 6.68
CA LYS A 119 12.99 -12.99 6.95
C LYS A 119 12.75 -13.08 8.45
N PRO A 120 11.51 -12.91 8.94
CA PRO A 120 10.29 -12.64 8.16
C PRO A 120 10.09 -11.14 7.82
N ASP A 121 10.74 -10.23 8.55
CA ASP A 121 10.37 -8.82 8.52
C ASP A 121 11.20 -7.96 7.56
N HIS A 122 12.15 -8.54 6.84
CA HIS A 122 13.00 -7.80 5.91
C HIS A 122 13.73 -6.61 6.56
N VAL A 123 14.23 -6.82 7.78
CA VAL A 123 15.07 -5.87 8.51
C VAL A 123 16.24 -6.64 9.11
N LYS A 124 17.46 -6.14 8.91
CA LYS A 124 18.67 -6.72 9.50
C LYS A 124 18.59 -6.65 11.03
N GLU A 125 18.89 -7.75 11.69
CA GLU A 125 18.92 -7.80 13.15
C GLU A 125 19.97 -6.83 13.73
N GLY A 126 19.59 -6.08 14.76
CA GLY A 126 20.48 -5.14 15.44
C GLY A 126 20.88 -3.92 14.61
N ASP A 127 20.16 -3.59 13.53
CA ASP A 127 20.44 -2.42 12.72
C ASP A 127 20.21 -1.11 13.51
N ALA A 128 21.30 -0.46 13.90
CA ALA A 128 21.27 0.75 14.72
C ALA A 128 20.63 1.97 14.03
N ARG A 129 20.41 1.93 12.70
CA ARG A 129 19.70 2.98 11.95
C ARG A 129 18.19 2.90 12.15
N VAL A 130 17.67 1.73 12.54
CA VAL A 130 16.24 1.48 12.74
C VAL A 130 15.83 1.90 14.14
N ILE A 131 14.96 2.91 14.22
CA ILE A 131 14.40 3.41 15.48
C ILE A 131 13.35 2.46 16.02
N ALA A 132 12.48 1.96 15.12
CA ALA A 132 11.46 0.97 15.43
C ALA A 132 10.99 0.27 14.14
N LYS A 133 10.43 -0.94 14.29
CA LYS A 133 9.82 -1.69 13.20
C LYS A 133 8.60 -2.47 13.69
N SER A 134 7.62 -2.66 12.81
CA SER A 134 6.52 -3.62 13.01
C SER A 134 6.89 -5.01 12.49
N ASN A 135 6.06 -6.00 12.77
CA ASN A 135 6.11 -7.27 12.04
C ASN A 135 5.63 -7.07 10.59
N MET A 136 5.97 -8.00 9.70
CA MET A 136 5.42 -8.10 8.36
C MET A 136 4.01 -8.70 8.40
N ILE A 137 3.06 -8.08 7.71
CA ILE A 137 1.67 -8.52 7.63
C ILE A 137 1.21 -8.67 6.18
N GLY A 138 0.28 -9.59 5.93
CA GLY A 138 -0.42 -9.76 4.66
C GLY A 138 -1.89 -9.32 4.73
N GLY A 139 -2.63 -9.54 3.64
CA GLY A 139 -4.03 -9.15 3.50
C GLY A 139 -4.93 -9.54 4.67
N GLY A 140 -5.67 -8.56 5.18
CA GLY A 140 -6.61 -8.72 6.30
C GLY A 140 -5.98 -8.67 7.69
N GLU A 141 -4.66 -8.73 7.80
CA GLU A 141 -3.94 -8.68 9.07
C GLU A 141 -3.66 -7.23 9.52
N SER A 142 -3.32 -7.10 10.81
CA SER A 142 -2.92 -5.84 11.43
C SER A 142 -1.73 -6.05 12.35
N THR A 143 -0.92 -5.02 12.52
CA THR A 143 0.18 -4.96 13.49
C THR A 143 0.32 -3.53 14.03
N SER A 144 1.28 -3.30 14.91
CA SER A 144 1.57 -1.96 15.41
C SER A 144 3.06 -1.81 15.72
N VAL A 145 3.53 -0.57 15.68
CA VAL A 145 4.87 -0.19 16.11
C VAL A 145 4.78 1.04 16.99
N THR A 146 5.41 0.98 18.16
CA THR A 146 5.48 2.09 19.12
C THR A 146 6.93 2.53 19.25
N PHE A 147 7.16 3.84 19.32
CA PHE A 147 8.48 4.43 19.46
C PHE A 147 8.44 5.69 20.33
N ASP A 148 9.59 6.02 20.92
CA ASP A 148 9.75 7.22 21.73
C ASP A 148 9.88 8.45 20.81
N VAL A 149 9.07 9.48 21.02
CA VAL A 149 9.05 10.68 20.16
C VAL A 149 10.39 11.42 20.20
N ALA A 150 11.08 11.38 21.35
CA ALA A 150 12.40 11.97 21.52
C ALA A 150 13.44 11.44 20.50
N LYS A 151 13.29 10.21 19.99
CA LYS A 151 14.21 9.62 19.00
C LYS A 151 14.08 10.21 17.60
N ILE A 152 12.98 10.91 17.31
CA ILE A 152 12.73 11.53 16.00
C ILE A 152 12.64 13.06 16.06
N ALA A 153 12.85 13.65 17.24
CA ALA A 153 12.64 15.08 17.49
C ALA A 153 13.54 16.01 16.67
N GLU A 154 14.69 15.54 16.18
CA GLU A 154 15.58 16.31 15.29
C GLU A 154 15.04 16.45 13.85
N GLY A 155 13.94 15.77 13.52
CA GLY A 155 13.34 15.77 12.18
C GLY A 155 14.13 14.95 11.15
N GLY A 156 13.60 14.89 9.91
CA GLY A 156 14.24 14.14 8.83
C GLY A 156 14.07 12.61 8.90
N TYR A 157 13.01 12.15 9.56
CA TYR A 157 12.67 10.73 9.69
C TYR A 157 11.56 10.32 8.73
N ASN A 158 11.67 9.10 8.22
CA ASN A 158 10.66 8.48 7.37
C ASN A 158 10.10 7.23 8.03
N PHE A 159 8.87 6.91 7.65
CA PHE A 159 8.30 5.57 7.77
C PHE A 159 8.25 4.92 6.39
N PHE A 160 8.59 3.64 6.28
CA PHE A 160 8.65 2.95 5.00
C PHE A 160 8.49 1.43 5.12
N CYS A 161 8.14 0.79 4.00
CA CYS A 161 8.09 -0.67 3.87
C CYS A 161 9.45 -1.19 3.40
N THR A 162 9.96 -2.25 4.02
CA THR A 162 11.22 -2.91 3.63
C THR A 162 11.03 -4.22 2.88
N PHE A 163 9.79 -4.64 2.60
CA PHE A 163 9.56 -5.76 1.69
C PHE A 163 10.28 -5.47 0.35
N PRO A 164 11.00 -6.45 -0.25
CA PRO A 164 11.89 -6.19 -1.37
C PRO A 164 11.20 -5.46 -2.53
N GLY A 165 11.69 -4.27 -2.86
CA GLY A 165 11.16 -3.43 -3.94
C GLY A 165 10.08 -2.42 -3.55
N HIS A 166 9.50 -2.51 -2.34
CA HIS A 166 8.36 -1.68 -1.96
C HIS A 166 8.73 -0.25 -1.55
N LEU A 167 9.94 -0.04 -1.02
CA LEU A 167 10.42 1.27 -0.54
C LEU A 167 10.18 2.42 -1.52
N ALA A 168 10.33 2.16 -2.83
CA ALA A 168 10.18 3.18 -3.87
C ALA A 168 8.80 3.88 -3.86
N MET A 169 7.74 3.16 -3.44
CA MET A 169 6.37 3.69 -3.42
C MET A 169 5.78 3.77 -2.01
N MET A 170 6.22 2.90 -1.11
CA MET A 170 5.73 2.75 0.25
C MET A 170 6.64 3.44 1.24
N ASN A 171 6.64 4.77 1.20
CA ASN A 171 7.30 5.62 2.18
C ASN A 171 6.50 6.91 2.43
N GLY A 172 6.80 7.55 3.55
CA GLY A 172 6.33 8.88 3.92
C GLY A 172 7.17 9.47 5.06
N THR A 173 6.88 10.71 5.43
CA THR A 173 7.62 11.47 6.46
C THR A 173 6.96 11.36 7.83
N LEU A 174 7.78 11.40 8.89
CA LEU A 174 7.35 11.63 10.27
C LEU A 174 7.77 13.04 10.68
N THR A 175 6.79 13.88 11.04
CA THR A 175 7.04 15.27 11.43
C THR A 175 6.57 15.49 12.85
N VAL A 176 7.48 15.88 13.76
CA VAL A 176 7.09 16.28 15.11
C VAL A 176 6.48 17.68 15.08
N LYS A 177 5.32 17.85 15.74
CA LYS A 177 4.53 19.09 15.74
C LYS A 177 4.29 19.63 17.15
#